data_AF-V9DU86-F1
#
_entry.id   AF-V9DU86-F1
#
_cell.length_a   1.000
_cell.length_b   1.000
_cell.length_c   1.000
_cell.angle_alpha   90.00
_cell.angle_beta   90.00
_cell.angle_gamma   90.00
#
_symmetry.space_group_name_H-M   'P 1'
#
loop_
_entity.id
_entity.type
_entity.pdbx_description
1 polymer ?
#
loop_
_entity_poly.entity_id
_entity_poly.type
_entity_poly.pdbx_seq_one_letter_code
_entity_poly.pdbx_strand_id
1 'polypeptide(L)'
;MSDTERARLRRANMSSSQRERTRHRNAERQRLRRAQRRAEEVESDRERNRLSHQAQRSLHTQVTREHEREQQVSRRSLQTEADRAALRERDTEARAHRRSQQTGDERNVEREADRERHTNAREQQSDESRDVHRERDRERQAVRRALQTEEEREEERERVRERRRTTRHRDALANHEDFRPSMVTGPDVNEETRRHRLPPTTVCANCNA
;
A
#
# COMPACT_ATOMS: atom_id res chain seq x y z
N MET A 1 28.84 -35.14 46.51
CA MET A 1 27.67 -35.96 46.15
C MET A 1 26.41 -35.27 46.65
N SER A 2 25.65 -34.64 45.76
CA SER A 2 24.39 -33.98 46.11
C SER A 2 23.29 -34.98 46.43
N ASP A 3 22.25 -34.56 47.16
CA ASP A 3 21.13 -35.43 47.51
C ASP A 3 20.31 -35.86 46.30
N THR A 4 20.29 -35.03 45.26
CA THR A 4 19.66 -35.36 43.97
C THR A 4 20.43 -36.46 43.23
N GLU A 5 21.76 -36.40 43.23
CA GLU A 5 22.62 -37.46 42.66
C GLU A 5 22.51 -38.77 43.42
N ARG A 6 22.50 -38.73 44.76
CA ARG A 6 22.26 -39.92 45.59
C ARG A 6 20.88 -40.54 45.33
N ALA A 7 19.84 -39.72 45.17
CA ALA A 7 18.50 -40.18 44.82
C ALA A 7 18.40 -40.74 43.39
N ARG A 8 19.19 -40.22 42.44
CA ARG A 8 19.29 -40.77 41.07
C ARG A 8 19.95 -42.15 41.08
N LEU A 9 21.09 -42.29 41.76
CA LEU A 9 21.81 -43.58 41.88
C LEU A 9 20.96 -44.64 42.59
N ARG A 10 20.28 -44.28 43.69
CA ARG A 10 19.35 -45.20 44.37
C ARG A 10 18.20 -45.64 43.48
N ARG A 11 17.62 -44.73 42.66
CA ARG A 11 16.56 -45.07 41.71
C ARG A 11 17.06 -45.96 40.57
N ALA A 12 18.25 -45.69 40.05
CA ALA A 12 18.90 -46.50 39.02
C ALA A 12 19.13 -47.93 39.49
N ASN A 13 19.59 -48.10 40.74
CA ASN A 13 19.91 -49.40 41.35
C ASN A 13 18.69 -50.17 41.92
N MET A 14 17.46 -49.68 41.72
CA MET A 14 16.26 -50.44 42.12
C MET A 14 15.94 -51.56 41.14
N SER A 15 15.61 -52.73 41.66
CA SER A 15 15.03 -53.82 40.87
C SER A 15 13.62 -53.46 40.35
N SER A 16 13.15 -54.14 39.30
CA SER A 16 11.80 -53.94 38.74
C SER A 16 10.70 -54.06 39.79
N SER A 17 10.76 -55.10 40.63
CA SER A 17 9.83 -55.32 41.76
C SER A 17 9.90 -54.21 42.82
N GLN A 18 11.10 -53.67 43.11
CA GLN A 18 11.22 -52.51 44.01
C GLN A 18 10.62 -51.26 43.37
N ARG A 19 10.87 -51.00 42.09
CA ARG A 19 10.27 -49.87 41.35
C ARG A 19 8.75 -49.95 41.34
N GLU A 20 8.19 -51.12 41.08
CA GLU A 20 6.74 -51.31 41.06
C GLU A 20 6.10 -51.07 42.43
N ARG A 21 6.68 -51.61 43.51
CA ARG A 21 6.23 -51.32 44.88
C ARG A 21 6.28 -49.84 45.23
N THR A 22 7.32 -49.12 44.79
CA THR A 22 7.38 -47.66 44.99
C THR A 22 6.32 -46.91 44.16
N ARG A 23 6.04 -47.33 42.92
CA ARG A 23 4.96 -46.76 42.11
C ARG A 23 3.59 -47.00 42.77
N HIS A 24 3.33 -48.21 43.25
CA HIS A 24 2.08 -48.55 43.93
C HIS A 24 1.88 -47.69 45.19
N ARG A 25 2.89 -47.62 46.08
CA ARG A 25 2.82 -46.76 47.28
C ARG A 25 2.64 -45.29 46.93
N ASN A 26 3.30 -44.79 45.89
CA ASN A 26 3.14 -43.41 45.45
C ASN A 26 1.76 -43.13 44.87
N ALA A 27 1.21 -44.07 44.09
CA ALA A 27 -0.14 -43.98 43.56
C ALA A 27 -1.19 -44.00 44.68
N GLU A 28 -1.02 -44.85 45.69
CA GLU A 28 -1.89 -44.91 46.86
C GLU A 28 -1.83 -43.62 47.69
N ARG A 29 -0.61 -43.12 47.99
CA ARG A 29 -0.43 -41.79 48.61
C ARG A 29 -1.08 -40.68 47.79
N GLN A 30 -0.98 -40.75 46.47
CA GLN A 30 -1.63 -39.78 45.60
C GLN A 30 -3.15 -39.89 45.70
N ARG A 31 -3.73 -41.11 45.65
CA ARG A 31 -5.18 -41.35 45.81
C ARG A 31 -5.71 -40.78 47.12
N LEU A 32 -5.03 -41.05 48.24
CA LEU A 32 -5.40 -40.52 49.55
C LEU A 32 -5.36 -38.99 49.57
N ARG A 33 -4.30 -38.38 49.00
CA ARG A 33 -4.25 -36.93 48.84
C ARG A 33 -5.42 -36.42 48.01
N ARG A 34 -5.76 -37.07 46.89
CA ARG A 34 -6.90 -36.65 46.04
C ARG A 34 -8.23 -36.72 46.78
N ALA A 35 -8.43 -37.74 47.62
CA ALA A 35 -9.66 -37.91 48.40
C ALA A 35 -9.84 -36.85 49.49
N GLN A 36 -8.74 -36.27 49.98
CA GLN A 36 -8.75 -35.22 51.02
C GLN A 36 -8.77 -33.78 50.46
N ARG A 37 -8.81 -33.62 49.13
CA ARG A 37 -8.76 -32.27 48.53
C ARG A 37 -10.07 -31.52 48.63
N ARG A 38 -9.95 -30.21 48.85
CA ARG A 38 -11.07 -29.28 48.79
C ARG A 38 -11.42 -28.96 47.34
N ALA A 39 -12.67 -28.58 47.08
CA ALA A 39 -13.15 -28.25 45.74
C ALA A 39 -12.30 -27.13 45.07
N GLU A 40 -11.94 -26.10 45.84
CA GLU A 40 -11.12 -24.96 45.39
C GLU A 40 -9.74 -25.39 44.87
N GLU A 41 -9.07 -26.33 45.56
CA GLU A 41 -7.77 -26.85 45.13
C GLU A 41 -7.87 -27.63 43.81
N VAL A 42 -8.97 -28.37 43.64
CA VAL A 42 -9.25 -29.13 42.41
C VAL A 42 -9.51 -28.18 41.24
N GLU A 43 -10.23 -27.07 41.47
CA GLU A 43 -10.44 -26.05 40.45
C GLU A 43 -9.15 -25.32 40.07
N SER A 44 -8.32 -24.94 41.05
CA SER A 44 -7.00 -24.36 40.80
C SER A 44 -6.08 -25.31 40.02
N ASP A 45 -6.09 -26.61 40.31
CA ASP A 45 -5.37 -27.62 39.54
C ASP A 45 -5.90 -27.70 38.09
N ARG A 46 -7.22 -27.65 37.90
CA ARG A 46 -7.85 -27.69 36.57
C ARG A 46 -7.51 -26.45 35.76
N GLU A 47 -7.54 -25.27 36.37
CA GLU A 47 -7.18 -24.02 35.71
C GLU A 47 -5.70 -24.01 35.30
N ARG A 48 -4.80 -24.41 36.20
CA ARG A 48 -3.36 -24.57 35.88
C ARG A 48 -3.15 -25.55 34.72
N ASN A 49 -3.86 -26.67 34.70
CA ASN A 49 -3.78 -27.62 33.59
C ASN A 49 -4.30 -27.02 32.27
N ARG A 50 -5.41 -26.27 32.31
CA ARG A 50 -5.95 -25.58 31.12
C ARG A 50 -4.95 -24.58 30.57
N LEU A 51 -4.37 -23.73 31.42
CA LEU A 51 -3.36 -22.74 31.03
C LEU A 51 -2.09 -23.40 30.50
N SER A 52 -1.61 -24.45 31.16
CA SER A 52 -0.47 -25.24 30.69
C SER A 52 -0.71 -25.84 29.32
N HIS A 53 -1.88 -26.44 29.09
CA HIS A 53 -2.22 -27.00 27.78
C HIS A 53 -2.39 -25.91 26.71
N GLN A 54 -2.94 -24.75 27.06
CA GLN A 54 -3.05 -23.62 26.15
C GLN A 54 -1.65 -23.12 25.76
N ALA A 55 -0.77 -22.91 26.73
CA ALA A 55 0.61 -22.49 26.48
C ALA A 55 1.37 -23.51 25.60
N GLN A 56 1.23 -24.80 25.86
CA GLN A 56 1.82 -25.85 25.04
C GLN A 56 1.32 -25.82 23.59
N ARG A 57 0.00 -25.66 23.38
CA ARG A 57 -0.56 -25.54 22.03
C ARG A 57 -0.03 -24.30 21.32
N SER A 58 -0.02 -23.15 22.00
CA SER A 58 0.50 -21.90 21.44
C SER A 58 1.96 -22.02 21.05
N LEU A 59 2.80 -22.61 21.90
CA LEU A 59 4.21 -22.86 21.60
C LEU A 59 4.37 -23.81 20.42
N HIS A 60 3.62 -24.92 20.38
CA HIS A 60 3.68 -25.84 19.25
C HIS A 60 3.30 -25.13 17.94
N THR A 61 2.23 -24.33 17.94
CA THR A 61 1.82 -23.56 16.76
C THR A 61 2.86 -22.52 16.35
N GLN A 62 3.51 -21.86 17.30
CA GLN A 62 4.60 -20.92 17.02
C GLN A 62 5.78 -21.63 16.38
N VAL A 63 6.27 -22.71 16.98
CA VAL A 63 7.39 -23.50 16.45
C VAL A 63 7.08 -24.03 15.05
N THR A 64 5.88 -24.54 14.79
CA THR A 64 5.52 -25.00 13.44
C THR A 64 5.54 -23.87 12.42
N ARG A 65 5.03 -22.68 12.77
CA ARG A 65 5.01 -21.51 11.88
C ARG A 65 6.41 -20.97 11.64
N GLU A 66 7.26 -20.94 12.66
CA GLU A 66 8.66 -20.54 12.52
C GLU A 66 9.41 -21.50 11.61
N HIS A 67 9.22 -22.81 11.81
CA HIS A 67 9.81 -23.81 10.93
C HIS A 67 9.34 -23.68 9.48
N GLU A 68 8.06 -23.43 9.23
CA GLU A 68 7.55 -23.15 7.88
C GLU A 68 8.18 -21.90 7.25
N ARG A 69 8.36 -20.83 8.04
CA ARG A 69 9.02 -19.60 7.59
C ARG A 69 10.49 -19.86 7.25
N GLU A 70 11.20 -20.59 8.10
CA GLU A 70 12.60 -20.96 7.87
C GLU A 70 12.76 -21.83 6.62
N GLN A 71 11.85 -22.80 6.41
CA GLN A 71 11.82 -23.59 5.19
C GLN A 71 11.56 -22.71 3.97
N GLN A 72 10.64 -21.75 4.06
CA GLN A 72 10.35 -20.84 2.95
C GLN A 72 11.57 -19.97 2.61
N VAL A 73 12.24 -19.41 3.62
CA VAL A 73 13.46 -18.62 3.44
C VAL A 73 14.57 -19.48 2.83
N SER A 74 14.78 -20.69 3.35
CA SER A 74 15.76 -21.65 2.82
C SER A 74 15.48 -22.03 1.37
N ARG A 75 14.20 -22.27 1.02
CA ARG A 75 13.81 -22.54 -0.37
C ARG A 75 14.12 -21.34 -1.27
N ARG A 76 13.82 -20.11 -0.83
CA ARG A 76 14.10 -18.88 -1.60
C ARG A 76 15.61 -18.64 -1.76
N SER A 77 16.42 -18.95 -0.76
CA SER A 77 17.88 -18.78 -0.85
C SER A 77 18.53 -19.78 -1.79
N LEU A 78 17.96 -20.99 -1.91
CA LEU A 78 18.44 -22.03 -2.82
C LEU A 78 17.89 -21.92 -4.25
N GLN A 79 16.89 -21.06 -4.50
CA GLN A 79 16.33 -20.86 -5.83
C GLN A 79 17.37 -20.26 -6.79
N THR A 80 17.43 -20.83 -7.99
CA THR A 80 18.23 -20.27 -9.08
C THR A 80 17.55 -19.04 -9.69
N GLU A 81 18.30 -18.23 -10.43
CA GLU A 81 17.69 -17.10 -11.15
C GLU A 81 16.67 -17.56 -12.21
N ALA A 82 16.89 -18.74 -12.81
CA ALA A 82 15.93 -19.36 -13.73
C ALA A 82 14.61 -19.71 -13.03
N ASP A 83 14.67 -20.30 -11.83
CA ASP A 83 13.46 -20.60 -11.04
C ASP A 83 12.71 -19.32 -10.66
N ARG A 84 13.45 -18.27 -10.27
CA ARG A 84 12.85 -16.96 -9.95
C ARG A 84 12.20 -16.34 -11.17
N ALA A 85 12.84 -16.42 -12.34
CA ALA A 85 12.29 -15.92 -13.59
C ALA A 85 10.99 -16.65 -13.97
N ALA A 86 10.99 -17.99 -13.92
CA ALA A 86 9.81 -18.81 -14.19
C ALA A 86 8.64 -18.50 -13.22
N LEU A 87 8.94 -18.25 -11.94
CA LEU A 87 7.92 -17.81 -10.98
C LEU A 87 7.36 -16.43 -11.30
N ARG A 88 8.21 -15.47 -11.66
CA ARG A 88 7.78 -14.12 -12.08
C ARG A 88 6.92 -14.16 -13.33
N GLU A 89 7.27 -15.01 -14.29
CA GLU A 89 6.50 -15.20 -15.52
C GLU A 89 5.10 -15.74 -15.20
N ARG A 90 5.03 -16.84 -14.43
CA ARG A 90 3.75 -17.42 -13.99
C ARG A 90 2.90 -16.42 -13.21
N ASP A 91 3.51 -15.65 -12.30
CA ASP A 91 2.80 -14.62 -11.52
C ASP A 91 2.28 -13.49 -12.42
N THR A 92 3.03 -13.14 -13.47
CA THR A 92 2.64 -12.13 -14.46
C THR A 92 1.47 -12.63 -15.30
N GLU A 93 1.52 -13.87 -15.79
CA GLU A 93 0.43 -14.51 -16.52
C GLU A 93 -0.83 -14.63 -15.67
N ALA A 94 -0.70 -15.11 -14.43
CA ALA A 94 -1.83 -15.22 -13.50
C ALA A 94 -2.45 -13.85 -13.21
N ARG A 95 -1.63 -12.80 -13.09
CA ARG A 95 -2.13 -11.42 -12.92
C ARG A 95 -2.83 -10.91 -14.18
N ALA A 96 -2.27 -11.14 -15.37
CA ALA A 96 -2.88 -10.77 -16.63
C ALA A 96 -4.23 -11.46 -16.83
N HIS A 97 -4.30 -12.75 -16.53
CA HIS A 97 -5.52 -13.54 -16.57
C HIS A 97 -6.58 -13.05 -15.57
N ARG A 98 -6.19 -12.72 -14.33
CA ARG A 98 -7.13 -12.10 -13.38
C ARG A 98 -7.67 -10.77 -13.92
N ARG A 99 -6.81 -9.92 -14.50
CA ARG A 99 -7.21 -8.62 -15.05
C ARG A 99 -8.13 -8.72 -16.27
N SER A 100 -7.98 -9.76 -17.09
CA SER A 100 -8.88 -9.96 -18.25
C SER A 100 -10.28 -10.41 -17.82
N GLN A 101 -10.39 -11.08 -16.66
CA GLN A 101 -11.65 -11.54 -16.09
C GLN A 101 -12.33 -10.51 -15.18
N GLN A 102 -11.63 -9.44 -14.80
CA GLN A 102 -12.19 -8.41 -13.92
C GLN A 102 -13.31 -7.62 -14.57
N THR A 103 -14.35 -7.37 -13.77
CA THR A 103 -15.45 -6.47 -14.12
C THR A 103 -15.00 -5.00 -14.14
N GLY A 104 -15.85 -4.12 -14.66
CA GLY A 104 -15.61 -2.67 -14.62
C GLY A 104 -15.48 -2.14 -13.19
N ASP A 105 -16.37 -2.58 -12.30
CA ASP A 105 -16.43 -2.12 -10.91
C ASP A 105 -15.22 -2.59 -10.11
N GLU A 106 -14.81 -3.86 -10.27
CA GLU A 106 -13.58 -4.38 -9.63
C GLU A 106 -12.34 -3.59 -10.06
N ARG A 107 -12.25 -3.23 -11.35
CA ARG A 107 -11.15 -2.39 -11.85
C ARG A 107 -11.19 -0.99 -11.26
N ASN A 108 -12.36 -0.42 -11.03
CA ASN A 108 -12.50 0.89 -10.40
C ASN A 108 -12.08 0.85 -8.93
N VAL A 109 -12.50 -0.17 -8.19
CA VAL A 109 -12.09 -0.39 -6.79
C VAL A 109 -10.57 -0.61 -6.68
N GLU A 110 -9.97 -1.43 -7.55
CA GLU A 110 -8.50 -1.62 -7.58
C GLU A 110 -7.78 -0.30 -7.85
N ARG A 111 -8.27 0.51 -8.80
CA ARG A 111 -7.71 1.83 -9.13
C ARG A 111 -7.84 2.82 -7.99
N GLU A 112 -8.96 2.86 -7.26
CA GLU A 112 -9.12 3.73 -6.10
C GLU A 112 -8.17 3.33 -4.98
N ALA A 113 -8.06 2.04 -4.68
CA ALA A 113 -7.12 1.54 -3.69
C ALA A 113 -5.66 1.83 -4.08
N ASP A 114 -5.31 1.76 -5.38
CA ASP A 114 -3.99 2.16 -5.89
C ASP A 114 -3.73 3.66 -5.73
N ARG A 115 -4.73 4.51 -6.00
CA ARG A 115 -4.62 5.97 -5.78
C ARG A 115 -4.40 6.28 -4.31
N GLU A 116 -5.16 5.65 -3.42
CA GLU A 116 -5.03 5.83 -1.97
C GLU A 116 -3.63 5.39 -1.49
N ARG A 117 -3.16 4.20 -1.91
CA ARG A 117 -1.80 3.75 -1.60
C ARG A 117 -0.74 4.76 -2.05
N HIS A 118 -0.89 5.29 -3.25
CA HIS A 118 0.09 6.22 -3.82
C HIS A 118 0.05 7.61 -3.14
N THR A 119 -1.13 8.10 -2.75
CA THR A 119 -1.24 9.34 -1.97
C THR A 119 -0.59 9.18 -0.59
N ASN A 120 -0.92 8.11 0.13
CA ASN A 120 -0.29 7.79 1.41
C ASN A 120 1.24 7.63 1.31
N ALA A 121 1.73 6.98 0.25
CA ALA A 121 3.17 6.83 0.02
C ALA A 121 3.86 8.18 -0.24
N ARG A 122 3.20 9.12 -0.92
CA ARG A 122 3.73 10.49 -1.15
C ARG A 122 3.76 11.33 0.12
N GLU A 123 2.77 11.16 0.99
CA GLU A 123 2.73 11.85 2.29
C GLU A 123 3.86 11.38 3.21
N GLN A 124 4.13 10.07 3.22
CA GLN A 124 5.20 9.47 4.02
C GLN A 124 6.61 9.62 3.41
N GLN A 125 6.71 10.17 2.20
CA GLN A 125 7.97 10.31 1.49
C GLN A 125 8.84 11.44 2.08
N SER A 126 10.13 11.15 2.30
CA SER A 126 11.11 12.17 2.67
C SER A 126 11.37 13.15 1.52
N ASP A 127 11.81 14.36 1.86
CA ASP A 127 12.10 15.38 0.85
C ASP A 127 13.25 14.98 -0.09
N GLU A 128 14.29 14.32 0.42
CA GLU A 128 15.36 13.74 -0.41
C GLU A 128 14.81 12.74 -1.44
N SER A 129 13.89 11.86 -1.02
CA SER A 129 13.25 10.90 -1.93
C SER A 129 12.38 11.59 -2.98
N ARG A 130 11.72 12.70 -2.60
CA ARG A 130 10.93 13.51 -3.53
C ARG A 130 11.81 14.18 -4.56
N ASP A 131 12.97 14.69 -4.17
CA ASP A 131 13.89 15.36 -5.10
C ASP A 131 14.51 14.38 -6.08
N VAL A 132 14.93 13.19 -5.63
CA VAL A 132 15.38 12.11 -6.52
C VAL A 132 14.27 11.71 -7.51
N HIS A 133 13.02 11.63 -7.06
CA HIS A 133 11.90 11.31 -7.94
C HIS A 133 11.68 12.44 -8.99
N ARG A 134 11.76 13.71 -8.58
CA ARG A 134 11.62 14.86 -9.48
C ARG A 134 12.73 14.88 -10.52
N GLU A 135 13.97 14.63 -10.14
CA GLU A 135 15.10 14.57 -11.07
C GLU A 135 14.91 13.45 -12.09
N ARG A 136 14.55 12.25 -11.64
CA ARG A 136 14.28 11.13 -12.53
C ARG A 136 13.14 11.41 -13.51
N ASP A 137 12.10 12.12 -13.08
CA ASP A 137 10.99 12.50 -13.95
C ASP A 137 11.39 13.57 -14.96
N ARG A 138 12.23 14.54 -14.58
CA ARG A 138 12.83 15.51 -15.53
C ARG A 138 13.66 14.80 -16.59
N GLU A 139 14.50 13.85 -16.18
CA GLU A 139 15.31 13.03 -17.09
C GLU A 139 14.43 12.23 -18.06
N ARG A 140 13.42 11.52 -17.54
CA ARG A 140 12.44 10.81 -18.38
C ARG A 140 11.73 11.72 -19.37
N GLN A 141 11.35 12.92 -18.92
CA GLN A 141 10.71 13.89 -19.80
C GLN A 141 11.66 14.40 -20.88
N ALA A 142 12.93 14.66 -20.55
CA ALA A 142 13.95 15.06 -21.51
C ALA A 142 14.19 13.96 -22.56
N VAL A 143 14.33 12.70 -22.13
CA VAL A 143 14.46 11.55 -23.04
C VAL A 143 13.24 11.43 -23.95
N ARG A 144 12.02 11.54 -23.38
CA ARG A 144 10.79 11.51 -24.18
C ARG A 144 10.79 12.61 -25.25
N ARG A 145 11.14 13.85 -24.89
CA ARG A 145 11.21 14.98 -25.84
C ARG A 145 12.30 14.79 -26.92
N ALA A 146 13.43 14.19 -26.55
CA ALA A 146 14.51 13.91 -27.49
C ALA A 146 14.11 12.84 -28.53
N LEU A 147 13.31 11.85 -28.12
CA LEU A 147 12.81 10.78 -28.98
C LEU A 147 11.52 11.13 -29.73
N GLN A 148 10.83 12.22 -29.36
CA GLN A 148 9.61 12.66 -30.02
C GLN A 148 9.87 13.01 -31.49
N THR A 149 8.97 12.56 -32.36
CA THR A 149 8.97 12.93 -33.78
C THR A 149 8.45 14.37 -33.96
N GLU A 150 8.73 15.01 -35.10
CA GLU A 150 8.20 16.35 -35.40
C GLU A 150 6.66 16.37 -35.48
N GLU A 151 6.04 15.29 -35.94
CA GLU A 151 4.58 15.14 -35.97
C GLU A 151 4.00 15.15 -34.56
N GLU A 152 4.55 14.34 -33.65
CA GLU A 152 4.13 14.31 -32.24
C GLU A 152 4.32 15.67 -31.56
N ARG A 153 5.39 16.40 -31.92
CA ARG A 153 5.65 17.76 -31.42
C ARG A 153 4.62 18.75 -31.92
N GLU A 154 4.24 18.71 -33.20
CA GLU A 154 3.24 19.63 -33.73
C GLU A 154 1.84 19.31 -33.19
N GLU A 155 1.49 18.03 -33.02
CA GLU A 155 0.26 17.65 -32.32
C GLU A 155 0.23 18.15 -30.87
N GLU A 156 1.35 18.04 -30.14
CA GLU A 156 1.43 18.57 -28.77
C GLU A 156 1.23 20.09 -28.77
N ARG A 157 1.85 20.80 -29.71
CA ARG A 157 1.66 22.25 -29.89
C ARG A 157 0.21 22.58 -30.23
N GLU A 158 -0.43 21.82 -31.09
CA GLU A 158 -1.84 22.00 -31.44
C GLU A 158 -2.76 21.76 -30.24
N ARG A 159 -2.56 20.67 -29.49
CA ARG A 159 -3.29 20.40 -28.23
C ARG A 159 -3.11 21.53 -27.21
N VAL A 160 -1.93 22.15 -27.15
CA VAL A 160 -1.69 23.32 -26.29
C VAL A 160 -2.39 24.58 -26.82
N ARG A 161 -2.35 24.82 -28.14
CA ARG A 161 -3.08 25.93 -28.78
C ARG A 161 -4.58 25.81 -28.56
N GLU A 162 -5.15 24.62 -28.74
CA GLU A 162 -6.56 24.32 -28.50
C GLU A 162 -6.95 24.56 -27.05
N ARG A 163 -6.19 24.02 -26.08
CA ARG A 163 -6.43 24.31 -24.66
C ARG A 163 -6.39 25.80 -24.35
N ARG A 164 -5.43 26.55 -24.91
CA ARG A 164 -5.38 28.00 -24.71
C ARG A 164 -6.60 28.69 -25.32
N ARG A 165 -7.10 28.24 -26.47
CA ARG A 165 -8.32 28.77 -27.09
C ARG A 165 -9.54 28.49 -26.21
N THR A 166 -9.71 27.28 -25.68
CA THR A 166 -10.86 26.93 -24.83
C THR A 166 -10.81 27.65 -23.48
N THR A 167 -9.64 27.79 -22.86
CA THR A 167 -9.48 28.61 -21.65
C THR A 167 -9.80 30.08 -21.92
N ARG A 168 -9.22 30.68 -22.97
CA ARG A 168 -9.53 32.08 -23.32
C ARG A 168 -10.99 32.29 -23.71
N HIS A 169 -11.63 31.32 -24.36
CA HIS A 169 -13.04 31.41 -24.70
C HIS A 169 -13.92 31.34 -23.45
N ARG A 170 -13.58 30.46 -22.50
CA ARG A 170 -14.22 30.41 -21.18
C ARG A 170 -14.04 31.72 -20.41
N ASP A 171 -12.83 32.26 -20.39
CA ASP A 171 -12.53 33.52 -19.70
C ASP A 171 -13.19 34.72 -20.40
N ALA A 172 -13.29 34.72 -21.73
CA ALA A 172 -14.01 35.74 -22.50
C ALA A 172 -15.51 35.69 -22.23
N LEU A 173 -16.11 34.50 -22.17
CA LEU A 173 -17.53 34.34 -21.80
C LEU A 173 -17.79 34.78 -20.36
N ALA A 174 -16.87 34.50 -19.43
CA ALA A 174 -16.97 34.99 -18.04
C ALA A 174 -16.95 36.52 -17.93
N ASN A 175 -16.27 37.23 -18.84
CA ASN A 175 -16.28 38.70 -18.89
C ASN A 175 -17.52 39.29 -19.59
N HIS A 176 -18.26 38.50 -20.38
CA HIS A 176 -19.43 38.97 -21.11
C HIS A 176 -20.71 38.98 -20.27
N GLU A 177 -20.84 38.13 -19.25
CA GLU A 177 -22.02 38.12 -18.36
C GLU A 177 -22.13 39.42 -17.54
N ASP A 178 -21.00 40.02 -17.17
CA ASP A 178 -20.96 41.30 -16.45
C ASP A 178 -20.86 42.52 -17.36
N PHE A 179 -20.59 42.34 -18.66
CA PHE A 179 -20.49 43.45 -19.61
C PHE A 179 -21.86 43.98 -20.00
N ARG A 180 -22.23 45.13 -19.42
CA ARG A 180 -23.40 45.91 -19.82
C ARG A 180 -22.97 47.06 -20.73
N PRO A 181 -23.53 47.18 -21.96
CA PRO A 181 -23.25 48.32 -22.85
C PRO A 181 -23.52 49.69 -22.21
N SER A 182 -24.36 49.75 -21.17
CA SER A 182 -24.63 50.96 -20.39
C SER A 182 -23.45 51.46 -19.54
N MET A 183 -22.43 50.62 -19.29
CA MET A 183 -21.22 51.01 -18.53
C MET A 183 -20.18 51.74 -19.38
N VAL A 184 -20.32 51.71 -20.71
CA VAL A 184 -19.45 52.44 -21.63
C VAL A 184 -19.98 53.87 -21.75
N THR A 185 -19.34 54.78 -21.02
CA THR A 185 -19.64 56.23 -21.01
C THR A 185 -18.38 57.04 -21.30
N GLY A 186 -18.52 58.11 -22.08
CA GLY A 186 -17.39 58.97 -22.44
C GLY A 186 -17.69 59.83 -23.68
N PRO A 187 -16.98 60.95 -23.86
CA PRO A 187 -17.18 61.87 -24.98
C PRO A 187 -16.94 61.21 -26.35
N ASP A 188 -16.12 60.17 -26.38
CA ASP A 188 -15.78 59.39 -27.58
C ASP A 188 -16.70 58.18 -27.79
N VAL A 189 -17.88 58.17 -27.18
CA VAL A 189 -18.86 57.08 -27.30
C VAL A 189 -20.17 57.65 -27.83
N ASN A 190 -20.74 57.03 -28.86
CA ASN A 190 -22.05 57.38 -29.38
C ASN A 190 -23.13 56.91 -28.38
N GLU A 191 -23.94 57.83 -27.86
CA GLU A 191 -24.94 57.55 -26.81
C GLU A 191 -26.06 56.59 -27.27
N GLU A 192 -26.37 56.57 -28.57
CA GLU A 192 -27.44 55.77 -29.15
C GLU A 192 -26.97 54.35 -29.52
N THR A 193 -25.76 54.23 -30.07
CA THR A 193 -25.19 52.92 -30.48
C THR A 193 -24.24 52.32 -29.45
N ARG A 194 -23.86 53.08 -28.42
CA ARG A 194 -22.86 52.74 -27.38
C ARG A 194 -21.53 52.25 -27.95
N ARG A 195 -21.19 52.67 -29.18
CA ARG A 195 -19.93 52.39 -29.88
C ARG A 195 -19.01 53.60 -29.83
N HIS A 196 -17.70 53.37 -29.91
CA HIS A 196 -16.74 54.46 -29.98
C HIS A 196 -16.93 55.29 -31.26
N ARG A 197 -16.98 56.62 -31.10
CA ARG A 197 -16.91 57.58 -32.20
C ARG A 197 -15.48 57.57 -32.70
N LEU A 198 -15.27 57.05 -33.91
CA LEU A 198 -13.98 57.19 -34.57
C LEU A 198 -13.77 58.68 -34.90
N PRO A 199 -12.56 59.22 -34.70
CA PRO A 199 -12.26 60.58 -35.13
C PRO A 199 -12.48 60.70 -36.65
N PRO A 200 -12.90 61.88 -37.15
CA PRO A 200 -13.04 62.09 -38.57
C PRO A 200 -11.70 61.82 -39.24
N THR A 201 -11.70 60.99 -40.28
CA THR A 201 -10.51 60.70 -41.08
C THR A 201 -10.05 61.99 -41.75
N THR A 202 -9.01 62.62 -41.21
CA THR A 202 -8.34 63.73 -41.88
C THR A 202 -7.49 63.15 -42.99
N VAL A 203 -7.90 63.40 -44.24
CA VAL A 203 -7.11 63.03 -45.41
C VAL A 203 -5.77 63.75 -45.33
N CYS A 204 -4.68 62.99 -45.43
CA CYS A 204 -3.33 63.53 -45.36
C CYS A 204 -3.07 64.42 -46.57
N ALA A 205 -2.86 65.72 -46.37
CA ALA A 205 -2.61 66.67 -47.48
C ALA A 205 -1.37 66.32 -48.32
N ASN A 206 -0.43 65.54 -47.78
CA ASN A 206 0.79 65.13 -48.49
C ASN A 206 0.63 63.88 -49.37
N CYS A 207 -0.35 63.01 -49.09
CA CYS A 207 -0.50 61.76 -49.83
C CYS A 207 -1.94 61.38 -50.19
N ASN A 208 -2.93 62.22 -49.84
CA ASN A 208 -4.36 61.98 -50.02
C ASN A 208 -4.86 60.61 -49.50
N ALA A 209 -4.18 60.05 -48.50
CA ALA A 209 -4.63 58.85 -47.77
C ALA A 209 -5.50 59.23 -46.57
#